data_AF-A0A359LSY6-F1
#
_entry.id   AF-A0A359LSY6-F1
#
_cell.length_a   1.000
_cell.length_b   1.000
_cell.length_c   1.000
_cell.angle_alpha   90.00
_cell.angle_beta   90.00
_cell.angle_gamma   90.00
#
_symmetry.space_group_name_H-M   'P 1'
#
loop_
_entity.id
_entity.type
_entity.pdbx_description
1 polymer ?
#
loop_
_entity_poly.entity_id
_entity_poly.type
_entity_poly.pdbx_seq_one_letter_code
_entity_poly.pdbx_strand_id
1 'polypeptide(L)'
;VPKARRHTKATHANTTVTTDGKRLVAFFGSEGLYAFDTAGKPLWRKDLGTLNVGLKDEKDTQWGFASSPLIWRDRVIVQCDTQDEDFVAAFALATGEELWRTKRQEFPGGVRRWCWTRREARS
;
A
#
# COMPACT_ATOMS: atom_id res chain seq x y z
N VAL A 1 -6.86 -6.91 18.27
CA VAL A 1 -6.31 -5.56 18.54
C VAL A 1 -5.51 -5.15 17.31
N PRO A 2 -5.74 -3.97 16.71
CA PRO A 2 -5.05 -3.54 15.48
C PRO A 2 -3.52 -3.53 15.63
N LYS A 3 -2.79 -3.90 14.57
CA LYS A 3 -1.33 -4.03 14.59
C LYS A 3 -0.59 -2.69 14.74
N ALA A 4 -1.18 -1.59 14.28
CA ALA A 4 -0.62 -0.24 14.36
C ALA A 4 -1.62 0.71 15.01
N ARG A 5 -1.16 1.79 15.66
CA ARG A 5 -2.06 2.87 16.09
C ARG A 5 -2.39 3.77 14.91
N ARG A 6 -3.30 4.70 15.15
CA ARG A 6 -3.83 5.64 14.17
C ARG A 6 -4.34 6.87 14.90
N HIS A 7 -4.66 7.90 14.14
CA HIS A 7 -5.41 9.03 14.69
C HIS A 7 -6.74 8.55 15.28
N THR A 8 -7.17 9.11 16.41
CA THR A 8 -8.38 8.68 17.15
C THR A 8 -9.64 8.69 16.27
N LYS A 9 -9.74 9.66 15.36
CA LYS A 9 -10.84 9.82 14.39
C LYS A 9 -10.78 8.91 13.15
N ALA A 10 -9.72 8.13 12.95
CA ALA A 10 -9.61 7.20 11.81
C ALA A 10 -10.32 5.85 12.10
N THR A 11 -10.28 4.87 11.19
CA THR A 11 -10.81 3.50 11.47
C THR A 11 -9.92 2.38 10.93
N HIS A 12 -8.74 2.71 10.38
CA HIS A 12 -7.89 1.85 9.53
C HIS A 12 -8.49 1.52 8.16
N ALA A 13 -9.78 1.78 7.95
CA ALA A 13 -10.47 1.65 6.66
C ALA A 13 -10.65 3.01 5.96
N ASN A 14 -9.64 3.87 6.07
CA ASN A 14 -9.70 5.25 5.54
C ASN A 14 -9.51 5.30 4.02
N THR A 15 -8.83 4.32 3.45
CA THR A 15 -8.51 4.29 2.01
C THR A 15 -9.71 3.85 1.19
N THR A 16 -9.85 4.37 -0.02
CA THR A 16 -10.93 3.95 -0.92
C THR A 16 -10.67 2.56 -1.49
N VAL A 17 -11.74 1.78 -1.68
CA VAL A 17 -11.70 0.53 -2.44
C VAL A 17 -11.50 0.86 -3.92
N THR A 18 -10.80 0.00 -4.65
CA THR A 18 -10.59 0.10 -6.09
C THR A 18 -11.20 -1.12 -6.79
N THR A 19 -11.65 -0.97 -8.03
CA THR A 19 -12.32 -2.06 -8.77
C THR A 19 -11.98 -2.05 -10.26
N ASP A 20 -11.90 -3.24 -10.86
CA ASP A 20 -11.84 -3.45 -12.33
C ASP A 20 -13.22 -3.83 -12.91
N GLY A 21 -14.28 -3.77 -12.09
CA GLY A 21 -15.63 -4.23 -12.41
C GLY A 21 -15.87 -5.73 -12.18
N LYS A 22 -14.82 -6.51 -11.87
CA LYS A 22 -14.90 -7.95 -11.57
C LYS A 22 -14.40 -8.28 -10.16
N ARG A 23 -13.48 -7.48 -9.64
CA ARG A 23 -12.81 -7.66 -8.36
C ARG A 23 -12.76 -6.33 -7.62
N LEU A 24 -12.99 -6.39 -6.32
CA LEU A 24 -12.85 -5.28 -5.39
C LEU A 24 -11.53 -5.46 -4.63
N VAL A 25 -10.74 -4.40 -4.53
CA VAL A 25 -9.48 -4.42 -3.78
C VAL A 25 -9.50 -3.35 -2.70
N ALA A 26 -9.32 -3.78 -1.46
CA ALA A 26 -9.36 -2.94 -0.27
C ALA A 26 -8.04 -3.01 0.48
N PHE A 27 -7.56 -1.87 0.96
CA PHE A 27 -6.33 -1.76 1.72
C PHE A 27 -6.63 -1.26 3.14
N PHE A 28 -6.03 -1.87 4.14
CA PHE A 28 -6.28 -1.53 5.54
C PHE A 28 -4.97 -1.23 6.30
N GLY A 29 -3.97 -0.70 5.58
CA GLY A 29 -2.65 -0.44 6.16
C GLY A 29 -2.00 -1.73 6.67
N SER A 30 -1.62 -1.73 7.96
CA SER A 30 -0.97 -2.87 8.61
C SER A 30 -1.82 -4.14 8.68
N GLU A 31 -3.14 -4.02 8.53
CA GLU A 31 -4.03 -5.20 8.48
C GLU A 31 -3.97 -5.92 7.11
N GLY A 32 -3.37 -5.28 6.11
CA GLY A 32 -3.06 -5.88 4.81
C GLY A 32 -3.93 -5.40 3.65
N LEU A 33 -3.69 -6.02 2.51
CA LEU A 33 -4.38 -5.79 1.24
C LEU A 33 -5.27 -7.01 0.92
N TYR A 34 -6.52 -6.76 0.55
CA TYR A 34 -7.52 -7.79 0.35
C TYR A 34 -8.17 -7.63 -1.01
N ALA A 35 -8.44 -8.75 -1.68
CA ALA A 35 -9.26 -8.78 -2.87
C ALA A 35 -10.50 -9.65 -2.67
N PHE A 36 -11.60 -9.18 -3.21
CA PHE A 36 -12.90 -9.82 -3.20
C PHE A 36 -13.47 -9.86 -4.61
N ASP A 37 -14.44 -10.74 -4.86
CA ASP A 37 -15.31 -10.61 -6.04
C ASP A 37 -16.40 -9.53 -5.80
N THR A 38 -17.21 -9.26 -6.83
CA THR A 38 -18.32 -8.31 -6.75
C THR A 38 -19.45 -8.75 -5.80
N ALA A 39 -19.48 -10.02 -5.38
CA ALA A 39 -20.40 -10.54 -4.39
C ALA A 39 -19.84 -10.47 -2.96
N GLY A 40 -18.61 -9.99 -2.78
CA GLY A 40 -17.93 -9.87 -1.48
C GLY A 40 -17.24 -11.15 -1.01
N LYS A 41 -17.11 -12.18 -1.87
CA LYS A 41 -16.36 -13.39 -1.54
C LYS A 41 -14.86 -13.07 -1.54
N PRO A 42 -14.10 -13.45 -0.49
CA PRO A 42 -12.66 -13.24 -0.46
C PRO A 42 -11.96 -14.09 -1.54
N LEU A 43 -11.09 -13.46 -2.33
CA LEU A 43 -10.27 -14.10 -3.35
C LEU A 43 -8.86 -14.35 -2.82
N TRP A 44 -8.21 -13.32 -2.28
CA TRP A 44 -6.89 -13.41 -1.68
C TRP A 44 -6.68 -12.31 -0.65
N ARG A 45 -5.69 -12.51 0.22
CA ARG A 45 -5.18 -11.52 1.16
C ARG A 45 -3.66 -11.47 1.11
N LYS A 46 -3.10 -10.29 1.30
CA LYS A 46 -1.65 -10.06 1.38
C LYS A 46 -1.33 -9.27 2.63
N ASP A 47 -0.53 -9.85 3.50
CA ASP A 47 0.07 -9.15 4.63
C ASP A 47 1.25 -8.31 4.12
N LEU A 48 1.27 -7.03 4.47
CA LEU A 48 2.34 -6.10 4.13
C LEU A 48 3.25 -5.79 5.33
N GLY A 49 2.98 -6.43 6.48
CA GLY A 49 3.66 -6.18 7.74
C GLY A 49 3.09 -4.97 8.48
N THR A 50 3.82 -4.55 9.52
CA THR A 50 3.46 -3.36 10.30
C THR A 50 3.91 -2.11 9.54
N LEU A 51 2.95 -1.29 9.14
CA LEU A 51 3.16 -0.06 8.41
C LEU A 51 2.78 1.12 9.34
N ASN A 52 3.78 1.68 10.02
CA ASN A 52 3.61 2.80 10.95
C ASN A 52 3.64 4.12 10.18
N VAL A 53 2.48 4.76 10.00
CA VAL A 53 2.40 6.06 9.32
C VAL A 53 2.48 7.18 10.34
N GLY A 54 3.46 8.07 10.21
CA GLY A 54 3.70 9.14 11.17
C GLY A 54 4.90 10.00 10.79
N LEU A 55 5.26 10.93 11.67
CA LEU A 55 6.48 11.72 11.54
C LEU A 55 7.70 10.82 11.82
N LYS A 56 8.72 10.85 10.97
CA LYS A 56 9.91 10.00 11.12
C LYS A 56 10.65 10.24 12.44
N ASP A 57 10.68 11.49 12.88
CA ASP A 57 11.38 11.92 14.09
C ASP A 57 10.53 11.75 15.36
N GLU A 58 9.25 11.41 15.24
CA GLU A 58 8.32 11.22 16.38
C GLU A 58 7.54 9.92 16.26
N LYS A 59 8.02 8.88 16.95
CA LYS A 59 7.43 7.53 16.92
C LYS A 59 6.02 7.44 17.49
N ASP A 60 5.64 8.38 18.36
CA ASP A 60 4.32 8.39 19.01
C ASP A 60 3.22 8.98 18.11
N THR A 61 3.60 9.77 17.11
CA THR A 61 2.66 10.40 16.19
C THR A 61 2.26 9.40 15.11
N GLN A 62 1.09 8.77 15.23
CA GLN A 62 0.58 7.80 14.25
C GLN A 62 -0.75 8.24 13.62
N TRP A 63 -0.80 8.40 12.29
CA TRP A 63 -1.96 8.95 11.58
C TRP A 63 -2.87 7.87 10.98
N GLY A 64 -2.28 6.76 10.54
CA GLY A 64 -2.95 5.74 9.73
C GLY A 64 -2.82 6.00 8.23
N PHE A 65 -3.17 5.00 7.42
CA PHE A 65 -3.01 5.05 5.97
C PHE A 65 -4.09 5.88 5.29
N ALA A 66 -3.69 6.68 4.30
CA ALA A 66 -4.59 7.46 3.46
C ALA A 66 -4.42 7.22 1.95
N SER A 67 -3.33 6.56 1.53
CA SER A 67 -3.11 6.25 0.11
C SER A 67 -3.98 5.07 -0.32
N SER A 68 -4.83 5.28 -1.31
CA SER A 68 -5.71 4.25 -1.86
C SER A 68 -4.99 3.32 -2.84
N PRO A 69 -5.35 2.02 -2.89
CA PRO A 69 -4.88 1.11 -3.93
C PRO A 69 -5.39 1.53 -5.31
N LEU A 70 -4.59 1.27 -6.34
CA LEU A 70 -4.95 1.48 -7.74
C LEU A 70 -4.84 0.17 -8.51
N ILE A 71 -5.83 -0.15 -9.35
CA ILE A 71 -5.68 -1.20 -10.36
C ILE A 71 -5.16 -0.58 -11.65
N TRP A 72 -4.10 -1.17 -12.19
CA TRP A 72 -3.60 -0.87 -13.52
C TRP A 72 -3.28 -2.16 -14.25
N ARG A 73 -4.02 -2.43 -15.33
CA ARG A 73 -3.97 -3.70 -16.08
C ARG A 73 -4.21 -4.90 -15.16
N ASP A 74 -3.24 -5.79 -15.06
CA ASP A 74 -3.26 -7.03 -14.28
C ASP A 74 -2.67 -6.85 -12.86
N ARG A 75 -2.56 -5.61 -12.37
CA ARG A 75 -1.79 -5.27 -11.16
C ARG A 75 -2.57 -4.39 -10.21
N VAL A 76 -2.35 -4.60 -8.92
CA VAL A 76 -2.70 -3.67 -7.86
C VAL A 76 -1.44 -2.96 -7.41
N ILE A 77 -1.45 -1.64 -7.40
CA ILE A 77 -0.36 -0.80 -6.95
C ILE A 77 -0.75 -0.14 -5.63
N VAL A 78 0.15 -0.17 -4.65
CA VAL A 78 0.01 0.53 -3.38
C VAL A 78 1.23 1.40 -3.11
N GLN A 79 1.00 2.60 -2.61
CA GLN A 79 2.03 3.48 -2.08
C GLN A 79 1.98 3.42 -0.55
N CYS A 80 3.10 3.05 0.05
CA CYS A 80 3.26 2.93 1.49
C CYS A 80 4.34 3.88 1.97
N ASP A 81 3.93 5.01 2.55
CA ASP A 81 4.84 5.95 3.19
C ASP A 81 4.74 5.75 4.71
N THR A 82 5.83 5.35 5.34
CA THR A 82 5.89 4.95 6.75
C THR A 82 7.08 5.61 7.45
N GLN A 83 7.13 5.54 8.77
CA GLN A 83 8.28 6.03 9.54
C GLN A 83 9.56 5.25 9.25
N ASP A 84 9.42 3.94 8.97
CA ASP A 84 10.54 3.01 8.83
C ASP A 84 10.99 2.88 7.38
N GLU A 85 10.13 2.34 6.52
CA GLU A 85 10.43 2.09 5.11
C GLU A 85 9.32 2.61 4.19
N ASP A 86 9.65 3.63 3.40
CA ASP A 86 8.79 4.12 2.33
C ASP A 86 8.97 3.24 1.08
N PHE A 87 7.88 2.79 0.49
CA PHE A 87 7.91 2.00 -0.73
C PHE A 87 6.67 2.18 -1.60
N VAL A 88 6.82 1.84 -2.87
CA VAL A 88 5.71 1.51 -3.76
C VAL A 88 5.85 0.05 -4.13
N ALA A 89 4.75 -0.70 -4.11
CA ALA A 89 4.74 -2.11 -4.50
C ALA A 89 3.61 -2.38 -5.48
N ALA A 90 3.83 -3.36 -6.37
CA ALA A 90 2.78 -3.91 -7.21
C ALA A 90 2.58 -5.39 -6.94
N PHE A 91 1.32 -5.79 -6.92
CA PHE A 91 0.86 -7.15 -6.73
C PHE A 91 0.06 -7.62 -7.94
N ALA A 92 0.15 -8.90 -8.29
CA ALA A 92 -0.68 -9.50 -9.31
C ALA A 92 -2.15 -9.46 -8.87
N LEU A 93 -3.04 -8.85 -9.67
CA LEU A 93 -4.45 -8.69 -9.32
C LEU A 93 -5.17 -10.03 -9.13
N ALA A 94 -4.74 -11.07 -9.86
CA ALA A 94 -5.35 -12.39 -9.80
C ALA A 94 -5.01 -13.17 -8.51
N THR A 95 -3.79 -13.00 -7.98
CA THR A 95 -3.26 -13.88 -6.93
C THR A 95 -2.82 -13.14 -5.66
N GLY A 96 -2.58 -11.83 -5.73
CA GLY A 96 -1.97 -11.06 -4.64
C GLY A 96 -0.47 -11.27 -4.49
N GLU A 97 0.18 -11.97 -5.41
CA GLU A 97 1.63 -12.18 -5.41
C GLU A 97 2.37 -10.86 -5.65
N GLU A 98 3.44 -10.61 -4.89
CA GLU A 98 4.25 -9.40 -5.06
C GLU A 98 5.08 -9.52 -6.35
N LEU A 99 4.83 -8.62 -7.30
CA LEU A 99 5.55 -8.60 -8.58
C LEU A 99 6.84 -7.79 -8.48
N TRP A 100 6.78 -6.66 -7.76
CA TRP A 100 7.93 -5.83 -7.48
C TRP A 100 7.65 -4.90 -6.30
N ARG A 101 8.73 -4.42 -5.69
CA ARG A 101 8.74 -3.39 -4.66
C ARG A 101 9.92 -2.45 -4.87
N THR A 102 9.62 -1.16 -4.85
CA THR A 102 10.60 -0.09 -5.03
C THR A 102 10.62 0.76 -3.78
N LYS A 103 11.76 0.79 -3.10
CA LYS A 103 12.00 1.67 -1.95
C LYS A 103 12.00 3.13 -2.42
N ARG A 104 11.29 4.01 -1.71
CA ARG A 104 11.36 5.46 -1.93
C ARG A 104 12.50 6.00 -1.08
N GLN A 105 13.59 6.39 -1.74
CA GLN A 105 14.70 7.07 -1.07
C GLN A 105 14.36 8.56 -0.91
N GLU A 106 14.51 9.06 0.32
CA GLU A 106 14.52 10.50 0.58
C GLU A 106 15.94 11.05 0.38
N PHE A 107 16.05 12.17 -0.34
CA PHE A 107 17.30 12.92 -0.44
C PHE A 107 17.44 13.89 0.75
N PRO A 108 18.67 14.29 1.12
CA PRO A 108 18.88 15.37 2.08
C PRO A 108 18.11 16.62 1.63
N GLY A 109 17.27 17.17 2.51
CA GLY A 109 16.43 18.35 2.24
C GLY A 109 14.93 18.08 2.06
N GLY A 110 14.44 16.87 2.31
CA GLY A 110 13.00 16.58 2.41
C GLY A 110 12.25 16.50 1.08
N VAL A 111 12.96 16.53 -0.05
CA VAL A 111 12.37 16.42 -1.39
C VAL A 111 12.38 14.97 -1.87
N ARG A 112 11.21 14.39 -2.11
CA ARG A 112 11.05 13.02 -2.63
C ARG A 112 11.17 13.02 -4.15
N ARG A 113 12.32 12.55 -4.67
CA ARG A 113 12.54 12.32 -6.12
C ARG A 113 11.96 10.97 -6.53
N TRP A 114 11.21 10.95 -7.63
CA TRP A 114 10.93 9.72 -8.37
C TRP A 114 12.11 9.40 -9.28
N CYS A 115 12.84 8.30 -9.02
CA CYS A 115 13.80 7.74 -9.96
C CYS A 115 13.20 6.49 -10.59
N TRP A 116 12.57 6.65 -11.76
CA TRP A 116 12.34 5.52 -12.66
C TRP A 116 13.66 5.19 -13.35
N THR A 117 14.40 4.19 -12.85
CA THR A 117 15.38 3.51 -13.70
C THR A 117 14.61 2.58 -14.62
N ARG A 118 14.53 2.91 -15.92
CA ARG A 118 14.18 1.93 -16.94
C ARG A 118 15.20 0.79 -16.81
N ARG A 119 14.80 -0.35 -16.25
CA ARG A 119 15.46 -1.60 -16.64
C ARG A 119 14.94 -1.90 -18.03
N GLU A 120 15.79 -1.66 -19.02
CA GLU A 120 15.56 -2.11 -20.39
C GLU A 120 15.22 -3.59 -20.35
N ALA A 121 13.97 -3.92 -20.68
CA ALA A 121 13.62 -5.27 -21.04
C ALA A 121 14.36 -5.57 -22.34
N ARG A 122 15.41 -6.40 -22.27
CA ARG A 122 16.02 -6.98 -23.46
C ARG A 122 15.00 -7.93 -24.08
N SER A 123 14.82 -7.76 -25.38
CA SER A 123 14.06 -8.57 -26.34
C SER A 123 14.37 -10.05 -26.24
#